data_AF-A0A2D4YF71-F1
#
_entry.id   AF-A0A2D4YF71-F1
#
_cell.length_a   1.000
_cell.length_b   1.000
_cell.length_c   1.000
_cell.angle_alpha   90.00
_cell.angle_beta   90.00
_cell.angle_gamma   90.00
#
_symmetry.space_group_name_H-M   'P 1'
#
loop_
_entity.id
_entity.type
_entity.pdbx_description
1 polymer ?
#
loop_
_entity_poly.entity_id
_entity_poly.type
_entity_poly.pdbx_seq_one_letter_code
_entity_poly.pdbx_strand_id
1 'polypeptide(L)'
;MKDYIEKRICPYCGVEFVPKRSNQIFNNSVCRIAYNNKRNNAKRKELAKLFKPIEKQYEILLSLLNANKEVDVHREFLRGAGFNFSLFTHIHFNESIKMNCYALHTVHYYKINQDYYKICNNG
;
A
#
# COMPACT_ATOMS: atom_id res chain seq x y z
N MET A 1 9.34 -22.53 50.15
CA MET A 1 9.53 -22.76 48.70
C MET A 1 10.23 -21.55 48.12
N LYS A 2 11.33 -21.72 47.39
CA LYS A 2 11.94 -20.62 46.62
C LYS A 2 11.08 -20.41 45.38
N ASP A 3 10.41 -19.27 45.25
CA ASP A 3 9.75 -18.90 44.00
C ASP A 3 10.81 -18.82 42.90
N TYR A 4 10.76 -19.77 41.97
CA TYR A 4 11.63 -19.76 40.81
C TYR A 4 11.12 -18.70 39.84
N ILE A 5 11.82 -17.57 39.78
CA ILE A 5 11.48 -16.50 38.86
C ILE A 5 12.02 -16.88 37.48
N GLU A 6 11.10 -17.17 36.55
CA GLU A 6 11.45 -17.44 35.16
C GLU A 6 12.11 -16.22 34.52
N LYS A 7 13.38 -16.35 34.18
CA LYS A 7 14.10 -15.34 33.42
C LYS A 7 13.72 -15.43 31.94
N ARG A 8 13.72 -14.29 31.25
CA ARG A 8 13.43 -14.20 29.81
C ARG A 8 14.53 -13.48 29.07
N ILE A 9 14.69 -13.81 27.79
CA ILE A 9 15.64 -13.15 26.90
C ILE A 9 14.89 -12.10 26.09
N CYS A 10 15.37 -10.85 26.11
CA CYS A 10 14.77 -9.81 25.28
C CYS A 10 15.03 -10.08 23.79
N PRO A 11 13.99 -10.14 22.92
CA PRO A 11 14.17 -10.48 21.51
C PRO A 11 14.83 -9.36 20.67
N TYR A 12 15.07 -8.18 21.25
CA TYR A 12 15.75 -7.08 20.58
C TYR A 12 17.26 -7.04 20.85
N CYS A 13 17.64 -7.06 22.13
CA CYS A 13 19.03 -6.88 22.57
C CYS A 13 19.69 -8.15 23.09
N GLY A 14 18.96 -9.26 23.23
CA GLY A 14 19.49 -10.53 23.74
C GLY A 14 19.76 -10.56 25.24
N VAL A 15 19.51 -9.46 25.97
CA VAL A 15 19.74 -9.38 27.42
C VAL A 15 18.71 -10.23 28.16
N GLU A 16 19.19 -11.08 29.06
CA GLU A 16 18.37 -11.81 30.02
C GLU A 16 17.84 -10.86 31.10
N PHE A 17 16.56 -10.96 31.42
CA PHE A 17 15.91 -10.11 32.43
C PHE A 17 14.85 -10.88 33.21
N VAL A 18 14.57 -10.40 34.41
CA VAL A 18 13.44 -10.85 35.22
C VAL A 18 12.20 -10.04 34.83
N PRO A 19 11.14 -10.66 34.29
CA PRO A 19 9.92 -9.96 33.93
C PRO A 19 9.17 -9.48 35.19
N LYS A 20 8.70 -8.22 35.18
CA LYS A 20 7.85 -7.67 36.25
C LYS A 20 6.37 -8.02 36.05
N ARG A 21 5.99 -8.42 34.83
CA ARG A 21 4.63 -8.81 34.43
C ARG A 21 4.70 -10.10 33.64
N SER A 22 3.70 -10.96 33.79
CA SER A 22 3.61 -12.25 33.09
C SER A 22 3.68 -12.13 31.56
N ASN A 23 3.20 -11.03 30.98
CA ASN A 23 3.24 -10.74 29.55
C ASN A 23 4.41 -9.86 29.10
N GLN A 24 5.39 -9.61 29.98
CA GLN A 24 6.54 -8.79 29.63
C GLN A 24 7.50 -9.58 28.72
N ILE A 25 7.63 -9.11 27.48
CA ILE A 25 8.49 -9.71 26.44
C ILE A 25 9.84 -8.98 26.34
N PHE A 26 9.88 -7.69 26.66
CA PHE A 26 11.07 -6.84 26.53
C PHE A 26 11.57 -6.41 27.90
N ASN A 27 12.89 -6.31 28.05
CA ASN A 27 13.52 -5.82 29.28
C ASN A 27 13.13 -4.36 29.58
N ASN A 28 12.95 -3.52 28.56
CA ASN A 28 12.52 -2.13 28.70
C ASN A 28 11.68 -1.64 27.49
N SER A 29 11.09 -0.44 27.63
CA SER A 29 10.25 0.19 26.61
C SER A 29 11.02 0.54 25.33
N VAL A 30 12.29 0.94 25.46
CA VAL A 30 13.16 1.29 24.33
C VAL A 30 13.36 0.09 23.41
N CYS A 31 13.69 -1.08 23.97
CA CYS A 31 13.87 -2.32 23.22
C CYS A 31 12.58 -2.75 22.50
N ARG A 32 11.42 -2.58 23.16
CA ARG A 32 10.12 -2.84 22.54
C ARG A 32 9.87 -1.95 21.32
N ILE A 33 10.11 -0.63 21.47
CA ILE A 33 9.90 0.34 20.39
C ILE A 33 10.84 0.03 19.23
N ALA A 34 12.13 -0.16 19.51
CA ALA A 34 13.13 -0.41 18.48
C ALA A 34 12.86 -1.72 17.71
N TYR A 35 12.47 -2.79 18.41
CA TYR A 35 12.06 -4.04 17.78
C TYR A 35 10.85 -3.86 16.85
N ASN A 36 9.81 -3.19 17.34
CA ASN A 36 8.60 -2.94 16.56
C ASN A 36 8.88 -2.03 15.35
N ASN A 37 9.72 -1.00 15.51
CA ASN A 37 10.14 -0.13 14.42
C ASN A 37 10.93 -0.90 13.36
N LYS A 38 11.88 -1.75 13.77
CA LYS A 38 12.63 -2.62 12.85
C LYS A 38 11.69 -3.54 12.06
N ARG A 39 10.76 -4.21 12.75
CA ARG A 39 9.77 -5.10 12.11
C ARG A 39 8.85 -4.35 11.16
N ASN A 40 8.33 -3.19 11.56
CA ASN A 40 7.44 -2.39 10.73
C ASN A 40 8.16 -1.79 9.52
N ASN A 41 9.43 -1.39 9.67
CA ASN A 41 10.24 -0.91 8.57
C ASN A 41 10.52 -2.02 7.54
N ALA A 42 10.84 -3.23 8.00
CA ALA A 42 11.01 -4.39 7.11
C ALA A 42 9.72 -4.67 6.31
N LYS A 43 8.56 -4.71 6.98
CA LYS A 43 7.25 -4.87 6.33
C LYS A 43 6.97 -3.77 5.30
N ARG A 44 7.19 -2.50 5.66
CA ARG A 44 7.00 -1.37 4.74
C ARG A 44 7.92 -1.47 3.53
N LYS A 45 9.19 -1.84 3.71
CA LYS A 45 10.17 -2.00 2.63
C LYS A 45 9.77 -3.11 1.66
N GLU A 46 9.24 -4.21 2.19
CA GLU A 46 8.73 -5.32 1.38
C GLU A 46 7.52 -4.90 0.55
N LEU A 47 6.50 -4.35 1.21
CA LEU A 47 5.26 -3.88 0.57
C LEU A 47 5.50 -2.74 -0.44
N ALA A 48 6.49 -1.88 -0.21
CA ALA A 48 6.84 -0.80 -1.12
C ALA A 48 7.21 -1.28 -2.52
N LYS A 49 7.69 -2.52 -2.68
CA LYS A 49 7.98 -3.09 -4.01
C LYS A 49 6.71 -3.26 -4.85
N LEU A 50 5.58 -3.54 -4.20
CA LEU A 50 4.27 -3.69 -4.84
C LEU A 50 3.55 -2.33 -4.97
N PHE A 51 3.57 -1.52 -3.92
CA PHE A 51 2.81 -0.27 -3.90
C PHE A 51 3.46 0.85 -4.73
N LYS A 52 4.79 0.98 -4.76
CA LYS A 52 5.43 2.07 -5.51
C LYS A 52 5.08 2.10 -7.01
N PRO A 53 5.05 0.96 -7.73
CA PRO A 53 4.57 0.94 -9.10
C PRO A 53 3.12 1.44 -9.21
N ILE A 54 2.22 0.98 -8.33
CA ILE A 54 0.80 1.36 -8.32
C ILE A 54 0.63 2.85 -8.03
N GLU A 55 1.35 3.37 -7.03
CA GLU A 55 1.37 4.80 -6.67
C GLU A 55 1.80 5.65 -7.87
N LYS A 56 2.86 5.27 -8.59
CA LYS A 56 3.29 5.98 -9.80
C LYS A 56 2.19 6.00 -10.88
N GLN A 57 1.48 4.89 -11.08
CA GLN A 57 0.36 4.84 -12.04
C GLN A 57 -0.79 5.75 -11.59
N TYR A 58 -1.08 5.76 -10.29
CA TYR A 58 -2.11 6.61 -9.70
C TYR A 58 -1.82 8.10 -9.87
N GLU A 59 -0.58 8.52 -9.64
CA GLU A 59 -0.14 9.92 -9.87
C GLU A 59 -0.30 10.35 -11.33
N ILE A 60 -0.03 9.46 -12.30
CA ILE A 60 -0.27 9.75 -13.72
C ILE A 60 -1.76 10.06 -13.95
N LEU A 61 -2.66 9.23 -13.43
CA LEU A 61 -4.10 9.45 -13.61
C LEU A 61 -4.59 10.71 -12.89
N LEU A 62 -4.10 10.99 -11.68
CA LEU A 62 -4.43 12.23 -10.96
C LEU A 62 -3.95 13.47 -11.72
N SER A 63 -2.74 13.44 -12.26
CA SER A 63 -2.20 14.56 -13.03
C SER A 63 -3.03 14.88 -14.28
N LEU A 64 -3.65 13.86 -14.89
CA LEU A 64 -4.54 13.99 -16.05
C LEU A 64 -5.91 14.54 -15.68
N LEU A 65 -6.45 14.13 -14.53
CA LEU A 65 -7.71 14.64 -14.01
C LEU A 65 -7.60 16.11 -13.60
N ASN A 66 -6.49 16.49 -12.97
CA ASN A 66 -6.28 17.86 -12.47
C ASN A 66 -7.47 18.31 -11.58
N ALA A 67 -8.19 19.38 -11.95
CA ALA A 67 -9.41 19.84 -11.25
C ALA A 67 -10.72 19.19 -11.78
N ASN A 68 -10.65 18.36 -12.81
CA ASN A 68 -11.81 17.74 -13.44
C ASN A 68 -12.16 16.40 -12.77
N LYS A 69 -13.44 16.03 -12.86
CA LYS A 69 -13.93 14.72 -12.39
C LYS A 69 -13.68 13.60 -13.39
N GLU A 70 -13.53 13.95 -14.67
CA GLU A 70 -13.29 13.01 -15.75
C GLU A 70 -12.47 13.63 -16.89
N VAL A 71 -11.75 12.79 -17.63
CA VAL A 71 -10.97 13.17 -18.82
C VAL A 71 -10.83 11.99 -19.79
N ASP A 72 -10.90 12.29 -21.09
CA ASP A 72 -10.63 11.33 -22.15
C ASP A 72 -9.18 11.49 -22.62
N VAL A 73 -8.43 10.40 -22.67
CA VAL A 73 -6.99 10.43 -22.96
C VAL A 73 -6.64 9.37 -24.00
N HIS A 74 -5.82 9.77 -24.96
CA HIS A 74 -5.31 8.87 -25.99
C HIS A 74 -4.34 7.83 -25.38
N ARG A 75 -4.43 6.58 -25.85
CA ARG A 75 -3.64 5.44 -25.38
C ARG A 75 -2.14 5.70 -25.47
N GLU A 76 -1.68 6.26 -26.58
CA GLU A 76 -0.26 6.57 -26.78
C GLU A 76 0.23 7.69 -25.85
N PHE A 77 -0.63 8.61 -25.41
CA PHE A 77 -0.26 9.58 -24.37
C PHE A 77 0.01 8.88 -23.04
N LEU A 78 -0.88 7.98 -22.62
CA LEU A 78 -0.70 7.19 -21.40
C LEU A 78 0.58 6.35 -21.48
N ARG A 79 0.85 5.71 -22.62
CA ARG A 79 2.10 4.95 -22.83
C ARG A 79 3.33 5.86 -22.77
N GLY A 80 3.28 7.04 -23.38
CA GLY A 80 4.34 8.04 -23.31
C GLY A 80 4.62 8.54 -21.89
N ALA A 81 3.59 8.63 -21.05
CA ALA A 81 3.71 8.95 -19.63
C ALA A 81 4.28 7.78 -18.78
N GLY A 82 4.50 6.61 -19.38
CA GLY A 82 4.93 5.40 -18.69
C GLY A 82 3.81 4.66 -17.97
N PHE A 83 2.56 4.86 -18.40
CA PHE A 83 1.41 4.17 -17.83
C PHE A 83 1.43 2.68 -18.17
N ASN A 84 1.14 1.83 -17.19
CA ASN A 84 1.06 0.38 -17.36
C ASN A 84 -0.36 -0.13 -17.05
N PHE A 85 -1.09 -0.47 -18.11
CA PHE A 85 -2.46 -1.00 -18.07
C PHE A 85 -2.59 -2.35 -17.34
N SER A 86 -1.49 -3.06 -17.07
CA SER A 86 -1.52 -4.30 -16.29
C SER A 86 -1.52 -4.05 -14.77
N LEU A 87 -1.33 -2.80 -14.33
CA LEU A 87 -1.33 -2.43 -12.93
C LEU A 87 -2.67 -1.78 -12.56
N PHE A 88 -3.40 -2.45 -11.68
CA PHE A 88 -4.65 -1.98 -11.10
C PHE A 88 -4.83 -2.65 -9.73
N THR A 89 -5.60 -2.05 -8.84
CA THR A 89 -5.89 -2.61 -7.51
C THR A 89 -7.10 -3.52 -7.53
N HIS A 90 -8.11 -3.20 -8.35
CA HIS A 90 -9.31 -4.00 -8.53
C HIS A 90 -10.01 -3.67 -9.85
N ILE A 91 -10.92 -4.54 -10.25
CA ILE A 91 -11.83 -4.35 -11.38
C ILE A 91 -13.25 -4.34 -10.82
N HIS A 92 -14.09 -3.46 -11.33
CA HIS A 92 -15.53 -3.47 -11.04
C HIS A 92 -16.32 -3.27 -12.33
N PHE A 93 -17.54 -3.80 -12.36
CA PHE A 93 -18.45 -3.57 -13.46
C PHE A 93 -19.26 -2.29 -13.19
N ASN A 94 -19.31 -1.39 -14.16
CA ASN A 94 -20.13 -0.19 -14.10
C ASN A 94 -21.43 -0.43 -14.86
N GLU A 95 -22.54 -0.47 -14.13
CA GLU A 95 -23.88 -0.76 -14.67
C GLU A 95 -24.41 0.31 -15.63
N SER A 96 -24.04 1.58 -15.42
CA SER A 96 -24.54 2.70 -16.23
C SER A 96 -23.97 2.67 -17.64
N ILE A 97 -22.70 2.31 -17.78
CA ILE A 97 -22.02 2.20 -19.09
C ILE A 97 -21.92 0.75 -19.60
N LYS A 98 -22.29 -0.23 -18.78
CA LYS A 98 -22.20 -1.68 -19.07
C LYS A 98 -20.78 -2.14 -19.44
N MET A 99 -19.77 -1.66 -18.70
CA MET A 99 -18.35 -1.97 -18.95
C MET A 99 -17.58 -2.31 -17.69
N ASN A 100 -16.49 -3.07 -17.84
CA ASN A 100 -15.50 -3.27 -16.79
C ASN A 100 -14.61 -2.03 -16.67
N CYS A 101 -14.48 -1.52 -15.45
CA CYS A 101 -13.62 -0.41 -15.06
C CYS A 101 -12.43 -0.94 -14.27
N TYR A 102 -11.23 -0.49 -14.64
CA TYR A 102 -9.99 -0.78 -13.94
C TYR A 102 -9.70 0.34 -12.96
N ALA A 103 -9.43 0.01 -11.70
CA ALA A 103 -9.26 1.00 -10.66
C ALA A 103 -7.82 1.04 -10.12
N LEU A 104 -7.36 2.26 -9.85
CA LEU A 104 -6.19 2.58 -9.05
C LEU A 104 -6.68 3.45 -7.89
N HIS A 105 -6.87 2.81 -6.72
CA HIS A 105 -7.50 3.43 -5.56
C HIS A 105 -8.89 3.99 -5.88
N THR A 106 -9.10 5.31 -5.76
CA THR A 106 -10.39 5.99 -6.00
C THR A 106 -10.60 6.39 -7.46
N VAL A 107 -9.54 6.34 -8.27
CA VAL A 107 -9.57 6.69 -9.69
C VAL A 107 -9.76 5.43 -10.50
N HIS A 108 -10.63 5.49 -11.49
CA HIS A 108 -10.90 4.37 -12.40
C HIS A 108 -10.80 4.82 -13.84
N TYR A 109 -10.47 3.87 -14.71
CA TYR A 109 -10.40 4.09 -16.14
C TYR A 109 -11.00 2.91 -16.90
N TYR A 110 -11.54 3.20 -18.07
CA TYR A 110 -12.06 2.20 -18.99
C TYR A 110 -11.81 2.61 -20.43
N LYS A 111 -11.76 1.63 -21.31
CA LYS A 111 -11.49 1.84 -22.73
C LYS A 111 -12.76 2.30 -23.43
N ILE A 112 -12.74 3.48 -24.07
CA ILE A 112 -13.88 4.00 -24.84
C ILE A 112 -13.91 3.33 -26.22
N ASN A 113 -12.75 3.32 -26.89
CA ASN A 113 -12.56 2.74 -28.22
C ASN A 113 -11.11 2.25 -28.36
N GLN A 114 -10.65 1.91 -29.57
CA GLN A 114 -9.30 1.37 -29.77
C GLN A 114 -8.18 2.27 -29.23
N ASP A 115 -8.37 3.58 -29.29
CA ASP A 115 -7.33 4.58 -29.07
C ASP A 115 -7.55 5.43 -27.82
N TYR A 116 -8.77 5.49 -27.27
CA TYR A 116 -9.10 6.36 -26.14
C TYR A 116 -9.53 5.59 -24.89
N TYR A 117 -9.10 6.14 -23.75
CA TYR A 117 -9.53 5.73 -22.42
C TYR A 117 -10.22 6.90 -21.73
N LYS A 118 -11.28 6.60 -20.98
CA LYS A 118 -11.86 7.54 -20.03
C LYS A 118 -11.26 7.31 -18.66
N ILE A 119 -10.88 8.39 -17.97
CA ILE A 119 -10.40 8.39 -16.59
C ILE A 119 -11.41 9.18 -15.76
N CYS A 120 -11.82 8.64 -14.62
CA CYS A 120 -12.82 9.23 -13.74
C CYS A 120 -12.39 9.10 -12.27
N ASN A 121 -12.67 10.12 -11.47
CA ASN A 121 -12.52 10.08 -10.02
C ASN A 121 -13.88 10.20 -9.34
N ASN A 122 -14.28 9.19 -8.58
CA ASN A 122 -15.54 9.20 -7.81
C ASN A 122 -15.37 9.85 -6.43
N GLY A 123 -14.44 10.81 -6.31
CA GLY A 123 -14.20 11.59 -5.10
C GLY A 123 -15.35 12.55 -4.76
#